data_AF-A0A0N1NKC5-F1
#
_entry.id   AF-A0A0N1NKC5-F1
#
_cell.length_a   1.000
_cell.length_b   1.000
_cell.length_c   1.000
_cell.angle_alpha   90.00
_cell.angle_beta   90.00
_cell.angle_gamma   90.00
#
_symmetry.space_group_name_H-M   'P 1'
#
loop_
_entity.id
_entity.type
_entity.pdbx_description
1 polymer ?
#
loop_
_entity_poly.entity_id
_entity_poly.type
_entity_poly.pdbx_seq_one_letter_code
_entity_poly.pdbx_strand_id
1 'polypeptide(L)'
;MAKTQLNVRVDEGTARAARERALERGMSVNRYIEELVRQDTGEVGHTFVDAASDFMKQYANVFAEEFGADREGSRDAFRDGSREGRR
;
A
#
# COMPACT_ATOMS: atom_id res chain seq x y z
N MET A 1 28.28 -13.62 11.05
CA MET A 1 27.44 -13.70 12.27
C MET A 1 26.89 -15.11 12.39
N ALA A 2 26.84 -15.68 13.59
CA ALA A 2 26.17 -16.96 13.81
C ALA A 2 24.66 -16.82 13.58
N LYS A 3 24.00 -17.84 13.03
CA LYS A 3 22.54 -17.83 12.85
C LYS A 3 21.86 -18.01 14.21
N THR A 4 20.93 -17.11 14.54
CA THR A 4 20.05 -17.25 15.72
C THR A 4 18.89 -18.18 15.38
N GLN A 5 18.56 -19.11 16.28
CA GLN A 5 17.41 -20.00 16.12
C GLN A 5 16.13 -19.34 16.66
N LEU A 6 15.04 -19.43 15.89
CA LEU A 6 13.70 -19.01 16.29
C LEU A 6 12.74 -20.19 16.11
N ASN A 7 12.08 -20.62 17.18
CA ASN A 7 11.07 -21.68 17.13
C ASN A 7 9.69 -21.07 16.93
N VAL A 8 9.10 -21.26 15.75
CA VAL A 8 7.76 -20.74 15.41
C VAL A 8 6.79 -21.91 15.26
N ARG A 9 5.63 -21.81 15.91
CA ARG A 9 4.49 -22.70 15.66
C ARG A 9 3.59 -22.04 14.62
N VAL A 10 3.23 -22.80 13.59
CA VAL A 10 2.32 -22.36 12.53
C VAL A 10 1.30 -23.46 12.28
N ASP A 11 0.17 -23.11 11.69
CA ASP A 11 -0.79 -24.11 11.21
C ASP A 11 -0.21 -24.87 10.00
N GLU A 12 -0.85 -26.01 9.70
CA GLU A 12 -0.40 -26.90 8.64
C GLU A 12 -0.44 -26.25 7.25
N GLY A 13 -1.45 -25.41 6.98
CA GLY A 13 -1.61 -24.72 5.70
C GLY A 13 -0.48 -23.74 5.45
N THR A 14 -0.13 -22.94 6.47
CA THR A 14 1.01 -22.01 6.41
C THR A 14 2.33 -22.75 6.23
N ALA A 15 2.56 -23.85 6.95
CA ALA A 15 3.77 -24.65 6.78
C ALA A 15 3.89 -25.24 5.37
N ARG A 16 2.77 -25.69 4.80
CA ARG A 16 2.71 -26.23 3.44
C ARG A 16 3.02 -25.16 2.39
N ALA A 17 2.36 -24.01 2.49
CA ALA A 17 2.59 -22.90 1.57
C ALA A 17 4.06 -22.44 1.60
N ALA A 18 4.66 -22.32 2.79
CA ALA A 18 6.07 -21.96 2.91
C ALA A 18 7.01 -22.99 2.25
N ARG A 19 6.68 -24.29 2.36
CA ARG A 19 7.45 -25.37 1.71
C ARG A 19 7.35 -25.34 0.20
N GLU A 20 6.13 -25.20 -0.33
CA GLU A 20 5.89 -25.13 -1.77
C GLU A 20 6.61 -23.94 -2.39
N ARG A 21 6.46 -22.75 -1.80
CA ARG A 21 7.12 -21.53 -2.29
C ARG A 21 8.64 -21.58 -2.18
N ALA A 22 9.17 -22.23 -1.14
CA ALA A 22 10.61 -22.45 -1.01
C ALA A 22 11.13 -23.40 -2.11
N LEU A 23 10.39 -24.48 -2.38
CA LEU A 23 10.74 -25.47 -3.41
C LEU A 23 10.71 -24.86 -4.81
N GLU A 24 9.66 -24.10 -5.16
CA GLU A 24 9.55 -23.38 -6.44
C GLU A 24 10.75 -22.46 -6.69
N ARG A 25 11.31 -21.89 -5.63
CA ARG A 25 12.47 -21.00 -5.68
C ARG A 25 13.81 -21.72 -5.48
N GLY A 26 13.82 -23.06 -5.39
CA GLY A 26 15.02 -23.86 -5.19
C GLY A 26 15.76 -23.57 -3.89
N MET A 27 15.05 -23.11 -2.85
CA MET A 27 15.65 -22.70 -1.57
C MET A 27 15.12 -23.53 -0.41
N SER A 28 15.90 -23.59 0.68
CA SER A 28 15.41 -24.16 1.94
C SER A 28 14.29 -23.29 2.52
N VAL A 29 13.35 -23.92 3.23
CA VAL A 29 12.26 -23.22 3.93
C VAL A 29 12.80 -22.16 4.89
N ASN A 30 13.86 -22.47 5.64
CA ASN A 30 14.48 -21.52 6.56
C ASN A 30 15.02 -20.29 5.81
N ARG A 31 15.64 -20.48 4.65
CA ARG A 31 16.11 -19.37 3.82
C ARG A 31 14.94 -18.56 3.24
N TYR A 32 13.89 -19.23 2.79
CA TYR A 32 12.68 -18.57 2.30
C TYR A 32 12.04 -17.69 3.37
N ILE A 33 11.88 -18.20 4.59
CA ILE A 33 11.33 -17.43 5.72
C ILE A 33 12.25 -16.25 6.07
N GLU A 34 13.56 -16.43 6.06
CA GLU A 34 14.52 -15.35 6.30
C GLU A 34 14.40 -14.22 5.26
N GLU A 35 14.28 -14.56 3.97
CA GLU A 35 14.04 -13.59 2.91
C GLU A 35 12.69 -12.89 3.07
N LEU A 36 11.64 -13.64 3.39
CA LEU A 36 10.30 -13.12 3.59
C LEU A 36 10.27 -12.09 4.73
N VAL A 37 10.86 -12.44 5.89
CA VAL A 37 10.97 -11.54 7.04
C VAL A 37 11.85 -10.33 6.71
N ARG A 38 12.93 -10.52 5.94
CA ARG A 38 13.80 -9.40 5.53
C ARG A 38 13.11 -8.44 4.55
N GLN A 39 12.27 -8.97 3.66
CA GLN A 39 11.45 -8.15 2.76
C GLN A 39 10.39 -7.37 3.54
N ASP A 40 9.75 -8.02 4.51
CA ASP A 40 8.76 -7.40 5.39
C ASP A 40 9.35 -6.32 6.32
N THR A 41 10.57 -6.55 6.81
CA THR A 41 11.31 -5.59 7.66
C THR A 41 12.14 -4.57 6.88
N GLY A 42 12.30 -4.75 5.57
CA GLY A 42 13.11 -3.88 4.72
C GLY A 42 12.36 -2.60 4.33
N GLU A 43 13.04 -1.46 4.46
CA GLU A 43 12.61 -0.09 4.08
C GLU A 43 11.95 0.08 2.70
N VAL A 44 11.91 -0.94 1.83
CA VAL A 44 11.30 -0.83 0.50
C VAL A 44 9.82 -0.43 0.58
N GLY A 45 9.08 -0.92 1.58
CA GLY A 45 7.70 -0.47 1.79
C GLY A 45 7.61 1.00 2.17
N HIS A 46 8.46 1.46 3.08
CA HIS A 46 8.49 2.85 3.55
C HIS A 46 8.98 3.80 2.46
N THR A 47 10.13 3.50 1.85
CA THR A 47 10.73 4.27 0.77
C THR A 47 9.86 4.29 -0.50
N PHE A 48 9.10 3.21 -0.78
CA PHE A 48 8.13 3.20 -1.88
C PHE A 48 6.93 4.11 -1.57
N VAL A 49 6.40 4.09 -0.35
CA VAL A 49 5.31 4.99 0.07
C VAL A 49 5.79 6.44 0.09
N ASP A 50 7.01 6.70 0.56
CA ASP A 50 7.60 8.03 0.58
C ASP A 50 7.85 8.54 -0.86
N ALA A 51 8.38 7.70 -1.75
CA ALA A 51 8.55 8.05 -3.16
C ALA A 51 7.20 8.27 -3.88
N ALA A 52 6.19 7.46 -3.59
CA ALA A 52 4.83 7.66 -4.10
C ALA A 52 4.21 8.95 -3.54
N SER A 53 4.46 9.29 -2.27
CA SER A 53 4.03 10.55 -1.65
C SER A 53 4.67 11.76 -2.34
N ASP A 54 5.98 11.71 -2.59
CA ASP A 54 6.70 12.80 -3.25
C ASP A 54 6.32 12.94 -4.73
N PHE A 55 6.09 11.82 -5.43
CA PHE A 55 5.49 11.83 -6.78
C PHE A 55 4.13 12.52 -6.79
N MET A 56 3.23 12.19 -5.85
CA MET A 56 1.91 12.81 -5.75
C MET A 56 1.99 14.30 -5.45
N LYS A 57 2.95 14.76 -4.63
CA LYS A 57 3.18 16.20 -4.36
C LYS A 57 3.69 16.94 -5.58
N GLN A 58 4.61 16.35 -6.35
CA GLN A 58 5.20 16.98 -7.53
C GLN A 58 4.22 17.10 -8.70
N TYR A 59 3.34 16.11 -8.88
CA TYR A 59 2.36 16.11 -9.96
C TYR A 59 1.00 16.72 -9.57
N ALA A 60 0.78 17.09 -8.30
CA ALA A 60 -0.47 17.68 -7.81
C ALA A 60 -0.91 18.92 -8.62
N ASN A 61 0.03 19.77 -9.02
CA ASN A 61 -0.27 20.97 -9.80
C ASN A 61 -0.70 20.62 -11.24
N VAL A 62 -0.08 19.60 -11.84
CA VAL A 62 -0.42 19.13 -13.19
C VAL A 62 -1.81 18.47 -13.20
N PHE A 63 -2.12 17.67 -12.18
CA PHE A 63 -3.46 17.09 -12.02
C PHE A 63 -4.53 18.15 -11.73
N ALA A 64 -4.20 19.23 -11.02
CA ALA A 64 -5.12 20.33 -10.78
C ALA A 64 -5.42 21.13 -12.05
N GLU A 65 -4.44 21.29 -12.95
CA GLU A 65 -4.65 21.94 -14.26
C GLU A 65 -5.47 21.07 -15.23
N GLU A 66 -5.32 19.74 -15.17
CA GLU A 66 -5.99 18.81 -16.10
C GLU A 66 -7.36 18.30 -15.60
N PHE A 67 -7.60 18.26 -14.27
CA PHE A 67 -8.84 17.75 -13.66
C PHE A 67 -9.55 18.74 -12.70
N GLY A 68 -9.04 19.97 -12.52
CA GLY A 68 -9.54 20.93 -11.53
C GLY A 68 -10.87 21.62 -11.84
N ALA A 69 -11.35 21.55 -13.09
CA ALA A 69 -12.56 22.30 -13.50
C ALA A 69 -13.89 21.71 -12.98
N ASP A 70 -13.91 20.48 -12.45
CA ASP A 70 -15.17 19.80 -12.10
C ASP A 70 -15.58 19.92 -10.61
N ARG A 71 -14.70 20.46 -9.74
CA ARG A 71 -14.99 20.58 -8.29
C ARG A 71 -15.50 21.95 -7.82
N GLU A 72 -15.62 22.94 -8.69
CA GLU A 72 -16.24 24.22 -8.34
C GLU A 72 -17.77 24.24 -8.57
N GLY A 73 -18.32 23.36 -9.41
CA GLY A 73 -19.75 23.37 -9.76
C GLY A 73 -20.71 22.81 -8.70
N SER A 74 -20.23 22.07 -7.69
CA SER A 74 -21.10 21.36 -6.75
C SER A 74 -21.33 22.09 -5.42
N ARG A 75 -20.53 23.12 -5.09
CA ARG A 75 -20.71 23.88 -3.84
C ARG A 75 -21.71 25.04 -3.94
N ASP A 76 -21.97 25.57 -5.13
CA ASP A 76 -22.94 26.64 -5.32
C ASP A 76 -24.40 26.15 -5.42
N ALA A 77 -24.64 24.91 -5.86
CA ALA A 77 -25.99 24.37 -6.02
C ALA A 77 -26.76 24.18 -4.69
N PHE A 78 -26.07 24.07 -3.56
CA PHE A 78 -26.71 23.88 -2.25
C PHE A 78 -27.08 25.18 -1.52
N ARG A 79 -26.69 26.35 -2.04
CA ARG A 79 -26.96 27.64 -1.38
C ARG A 79 -28.19 28.38 -1.94
N ASP A 80 -28.67 28.01 -3.13
CA ASP A 80 -29.73 28.74 -3.84
C ASP A 80 -31.16 28.17 -3.62
N GLY A 81 -31.31 26.98 -3.04
CA GLY A 81 -32.61 26.31 -2.91
C GLY A 81 -33.55 26.79 -1.78
N SER A 82 -33.22 27.86 -1.04
CA SER A 82 -33.96 28.25 0.19
C SER A 82 -34.81 29.52 0.08
N ARG A 83 -35.06 30.06 -1.13
CA ARG A 83 -35.81 31.31 -1.30
C ARG A 83 -36.87 31.29 -2.39
N GLU A 84 -37.70 30.25 -2.49
CA GLU A 84 -38.95 30.41 -3.24
C GLU A 84 -40.09 29.56 -2.69
N GLY A 85 -40.71 30.11 -1.64
CA GLY A 85 -41.84 29.51 -0.93
C GLY A 85 -42.64 30.56 -0.18
N ARG A 86 -42.99 31.68 -0.84
CA ARG A 86 -44.06 32.58 -0.40
C ARG A 86 -44.44 33.57 -1.50
N ARG A 87 -45.46 33.25 -2.30
CA ARG A 87 -46.56 34.14 -2.72
C ARG A 87 -47.52 33.41 -3.65
#